data_AF-A0A966R2U2-F1
#
_entry.id   AF-A0A966R2U2-F1
#
_cell.length_a   1.000
_cell.length_b   1.000
_cell.length_c   1.000
_cell.angle_alpha   90.00
_cell.angle_beta   90.00
_cell.angle_gamma   90.00
#
_symmetry.space_group_name_H-M   'P 1'
#
loop_
_entity.id
_entity.type
_entity.pdbx_description
1 polymer ?
#
loop_
_entity_poly.entity_id
_entity_poly.type
_entity_poly.pdbx_seq_one_letter_code
_entity_poly.pdbx_strand_id
1 'polypeptide(L)'
;MLLHTDVIIRILQYTNLPTLSAFACVSKATYACVQTHKWDIIDHFDHTNYIPNTHETNINYYLAIDWTTILIKNKVPQSVLSTVLLDIQDIHIACIHQTLPEDVIRLHLHNLDHSALLCHQQLPLDIVEWIINNKMMNNSDWNALFRTQKCVNVALIQKYRHFVNWRSVSCNKYLCGDVITEFYHNLIWPEVTKNGVNQHVLEQVIDLLDPISWTNVSWFSQLSHEFIHKYLALLDIRVILHTQDVPEDIIDSIVHTQPEYILIVSKYQKLSRTFLTKYKQQLNLKTLISNKKISKRTLSEIF
;
A
#
# COMPACT_ATOMS: atom_id res chain seq x y z
N MET A 1 19.00 42.17 -31.87
CA MET A 1 17.68 42.47 -32.44
C MET A 1 16.65 41.84 -31.51
N LEU A 2 16.07 42.64 -30.61
CA LEU A 2 15.01 42.14 -29.72
C LEU A 2 13.74 41.99 -30.58
N LEU A 3 13.18 40.79 -30.64
CA LEU A 3 11.83 40.57 -31.19
C LEU A 3 10.86 41.53 -30.48
N HIS A 4 9.92 42.11 -31.22
CA HIS A 4 8.89 42.97 -30.64
C HIS A 4 8.09 42.20 -29.60
N THR A 5 7.75 42.84 -28.47
CA THR A 5 7.06 42.22 -27.33
C THR A 5 5.81 41.44 -27.75
N ASP A 6 5.03 41.99 -28.69
CA ASP A 6 3.81 41.35 -29.20
C ASP A 6 4.07 40.02 -29.93
N VAL A 7 5.19 39.90 -30.64
CA VAL A 7 5.58 38.66 -31.32
C VAL A 7 5.97 37.61 -30.30
N ILE A 8 6.66 38.01 -29.23
CA ILE A 8 7.05 37.12 -28.12
C ILE A 8 5.80 36.60 -27.41
N ILE A 9 4.85 37.47 -27.06
CA ILE A 9 3.59 37.09 -26.40
C ILE A 9 2.83 36.07 -27.26
N ARG A 10 2.70 36.34 -28.56
CA ARG A 10 1.99 35.46 -29.48
C ARG A 10 2.66 34.10 -29.68
N ILE A 11 4.00 34.05 -29.62
CA ILE A 11 4.73 32.77 -29.60
C ILE A 11 4.43 32.02 -28.29
N LEU A 12 4.51 32.70 -27.15
CA LEU A 12 4.33 32.09 -25.83
C LEU A 12 2.91 31.53 -25.63
N GLN A 13 1.88 32.11 -26.25
CA GLN A 13 0.51 31.59 -26.23
C GLN A 13 0.37 30.16 -26.78
N TYR A 14 1.27 29.73 -27.66
CA TYR A 14 1.27 28.36 -28.21
C TYR A 14 2.30 27.43 -27.54
N THR A 15 2.81 27.81 -26.37
CA THR A 15 3.77 27.01 -25.59
C THR A 15 3.10 26.35 -24.39
N ASN A 16 3.90 25.93 -23.40
CA ASN A 16 3.44 25.34 -22.16
C ASN A 16 4.11 26.01 -20.95
N LEU A 17 3.57 25.74 -19.77
CA LEU A 17 4.05 26.32 -18.51
C LEU A 17 5.54 26.09 -18.22
N PRO A 18 6.14 24.89 -18.45
CA PRO A 18 7.58 24.72 -18.28
C PRO A 18 8.41 25.59 -19.22
N THR A 19 7.99 25.74 -20.48
CA THR A 19 8.68 26.59 -21.46
C THR A 19 8.58 28.07 -21.08
N LEU A 20 7.41 28.51 -20.62
CA LEU A 20 7.19 29.86 -20.12
C LEU A 20 8.06 30.16 -18.89
N SER A 21 8.11 29.23 -17.93
CA SER A 21 8.94 29.35 -16.73
C SER A 21 10.42 29.41 -17.08
N ALA A 22 10.90 28.60 -18.02
CA ALA A 22 12.29 28.64 -18.49
C ALA A 22 12.61 29.96 -19.21
N PHE A 23 11.69 30.47 -20.03
CA PHE A 23 11.84 31.75 -20.74
C PHE A 23 11.93 32.94 -19.77
N ALA A 24 11.14 32.92 -18.70
CA ALA A 24 11.19 33.94 -17.65
C ALA A 24 12.56 34.01 -16.96
N CYS A 25 13.31 32.90 -16.90
CA CYS A 25 14.63 32.84 -16.29
C CYS A 25 15.78 33.35 -17.19
N VAL A 26 15.53 33.64 -18.47
CA VAL A 26 16.59 33.99 -19.44
C VAL A 26 17.21 35.37 -19.18
N SER A 27 16.40 36.37 -18.82
CA SER A 27 16.88 37.73 -18.56
C SER A 27 15.85 38.55 -17.77
N LYS A 28 16.27 39.68 -17.18
CA LYS A 28 15.35 40.62 -16.52
C LYS A 28 14.26 41.15 -17.47
N ALA A 29 14.59 41.34 -18.75
CA ALA A 29 13.66 41.84 -19.75
C ALA A 29 12.59 40.80 -20.10
N THR A 30 12.97 39.53 -20.25
CA THR A 30 12.01 38.44 -20.51
C THR A 30 11.16 38.14 -19.29
N TYR A 31 11.72 38.20 -18.08
CA TYR A 31 10.95 38.11 -16.84
C TYR A 31 9.89 39.21 -16.75
N ALA A 32 10.27 40.47 -16.96
CA ALA A 32 9.33 41.59 -16.94
C ALA A 32 8.23 41.40 -18.00
N CYS A 33 8.58 41.01 -19.23
CA CYS A 33 7.62 40.74 -20.30
C CYS A 33 6.57 39.70 -19.89
N VAL A 34 7.01 38.57 -19.30
CA VAL A 34 6.13 37.49 -18.84
C VAL A 34 5.24 37.94 -17.69
N GLN A 35 5.77 38.70 -16.73
CA GLN A 35 4.96 39.17 -15.59
C GLN A 35 3.90 40.20 -16.01
N THR A 36 4.20 41.08 -16.96
CA THR A 36 3.24 42.10 -17.42
C THR A 36 2.09 41.51 -18.23
N HIS A 37 2.33 40.46 -19.03
CA HIS A 37 1.33 39.85 -19.93
C HIS A 37 0.96 38.41 -19.52
N LYS A 38 1.08 38.13 -18.23
CA LYS A 38 1.03 36.78 -17.68
C LYS A 38 -0.26 36.05 -18.00
N TRP A 39 -1.40 36.69 -17.76
CA TRP A 39 -2.72 36.10 -17.94
C TRP A 39 -3.07 35.92 -19.42
N ASP A 40 -2.69 36.88 -20.27
CA ASP A 40 -2.86 36.78 -21.74
C ASP A 40 -2.15 35.57 -22.35
N ILE A 41 -1.07 35.11 -21.71
CA ILE A 41 -0.32 33.91 -22.12
C ILE A 41 -0.94 32.64 -21.53
N ILE A 42 -1.24 32.65 -20.23
CA ILE A 42 -1.71 31.47 -19.48
C ILE A 42 -3.09 30.99 -19.92
N ASP A 43 -4.00 31.92 -20.29
CA ASP A 43 -5.36 31.57 -20.69
C ASP A 43 -5.42 30.67 -21.96
N HIS A 44 -4.30 30.54 -22.67
CA HIS A 44 -4.16 29.70 -23.86
C HIS A 44 -3.54 28.31 -23.56
N PHE A 45 -3.16 28.02 -22.32
CA PHE A 45 -2.54 26.75 -21.95
C PHE A 45 -3.56 25.66 -21.68
N ASP A 46 -3.23 24.42 -22.08
CA ASP A 46 -3.93 23.23 -21.59
C ASP A 46 -3.46 22.95 -20.16
N HIS A 47 -4.34 23.16 -19.19
CA HIS A 47 -4.03 23.24 -17.75
C HIS A 47 -3.74 21.90 -17.08
N THR A 48 -3.64 20.81 -17.85
CA THR A 48 -3.74 19.46 -17.28
C THR A 48 -2.37 18.85 -16.99
N ASN A 49 -2.08 18.58 -15.71
CA ASN A 49 -0.99 17.75 -15.18
C ASN A 49 0.43 18.36 -15.02
N TYR A 50 0.62 19.67 -15.04
CA TYR A 50 1.95 20.22 -14.74
C TYR A 50 2.20 20.33 -13.22
N ILE A 51 3.28 19.68 -12.74
CA ILE A 51 3.75 19.80 -11.34
C ILE A 51 4.97 20.74 -11.31
N PRO A 52 4.93 21.88 -10.59
CA PRO A 52 6.07 22.75 -10.40
C PRO A 52 7.22 22.06 -9.67
N ASN A 53 8.44 22.27 -10.16
CA ASN A 53 9.66 21.75 -9.53
C ASN A 53 10.29 22.71 -8.51
N THR A 54 9.87 23.97 -8.49
CA THR A 54 10.42 25.01 -7.59
C THR A 54 9.29 25.78 -6.91
N HIS A 55 9.60 26.29 -5.72
CA HIS A 55 8.70 27.15 -4.94
C HIS A 55 8.31 28.41 -5.73
N GLU A 56 9.26 29.04 -6.42
CA GLU A 56 9.02 30.24 -7.22
C GLU A 56 8.10 29.99 -8.40
N THR A 57 8.27 28.87 -9.13
CA THR A 57 7.37 28.50 -10.23
C THR A 57 5.97 28.24 -9.69
N ASN A 58 5.85 27.59 -8.54
CA ASN A 58 4.56 27.38 -7.91
C ASN A 58 3.86 28.69 -7.54
N ILE A 59 4.50 29.58 -6.77
CA ILE A 59 3.89 30.87 -6.40
C ILE A 59 3.46 31.64 -7.64
N ASN A 60 4.32 31.67 -8.67
CA ASN A 60 4.02 32.41 -9.87
C ASN A 60 2.84 31.82 -10.63
N TYR A 61 2.65 30.51 -10.65
CA TYR A 61 1.66 29.89 -11.51
C TYR A 61 0.59 29.09 -10.76
N TYR A 62 0.46 29.27 -9.45
CA TYR A 62 -0.41 28.49 -8.58
C TYR A 62 -1.85 28.40 -9.09
N LEU A 63 -2.45 29.55 -9.44
CA LEU A 63 -3.83 29.61 -9.96
C LEU A 63 -4.02 29.00 -11.35
N ALA A 64 -2.93 28.83 -12.11
CA ALA A 64 -2.95 28.22 -13.44
C ALA A 64 -2.83 26.69 -13.40
N ILE A 65 -2.57 26.13 -12.22
CA ILE A 65 -2.30 24.72 -11.99
C ILE A 65 -3.53 24.10 -11.33
N ASP A 66 -4.07 23.05 -11.95
CA ASP A 66 -5.14 22.25 -11.35
C ASP A 66 -4.58 21.30 -10.27
N TRP A 67 -4.29 21.88 -9.10
CA TRP A 67 -3.78 21.16 -7.94
C TRP A 67 -4.71 20.05 -7.47
N THR A 68 -6.03 20.25 -7.58
CA THR A 68 -7.02 19.23 -7.21
C THR A 68 -6.84 17.97 -8.07
N THR A 69 -6.81 18.10 -9.40
CA THR A 69 -6.60 16.95 -10.29
C THR A 69 -5.24 16.33 -10.09
N ILE A 70 -4.20 17.13 -9.90
CA ILE A 70 -2.82 16.65 -9.70
C ILE A 70 -2.71 15.83 -8.41
N LEU A 71 -3.22 16.33 -7.28
CA LEU A 71 -3.16 15.67 -5.99
C LEU A 71 -4.00 14.39 -5.94
N ILE A 72 -5.03 14.27 -6.78
CA ILE A 72 -5.86 13.06 -6.85
C ILE A 72 -5.25 12.01 -7.78
N LYS A 73 -4.74 12.41 -8.95
CA LYS A 73 -4.35 11.47 -10.02
C LYS A 73 -2.86 11.14 -10.05
N ASN A 74 -2.00 12.07 -9.64
CA ASN A 74 -0.55 11.95 -9.80
C ASN A 74 0.12 11.65 -8.47
N LYS A 75 1.25 10.92 -8.50
CA LYS A 75 2.10 10.74 -7.32
C LYS A 75 3.03 11.96 -7.20
N VAL A 76 2.72 12.87 -6.29
CA VAL A 76 3.48 14.11 -6.12
C VAL A 76 4.70 13.85 -5.22
N PRO A 77 5.91 14.32 -5.58
CA PRO A 77 7.09 14.18 -4.74
C PRO A 77 6.93 14.91 -3.40
N GLN A 78 7.42 14.31 -2.31
CA GLN A 78 7.34 14.91 -0.97
C GLN A 78 8.06 16.26 -0.86
N SER A 79 9.18 16.44 -1.58
CA SER A 79 9.90 17.72 -1.65
C SER A 79 9.07 18.84 -2.26
N VAL A 80 8.16 18.49 -3.19
CA VAL A 80 7.20 19.45 -3.75
C VAL A 80 6.15 19.71 -2.68
N LEU A 81 5.53 18.69 -2.09
CA LEU A 81 4.50 18.89 -1.05
C LEU A 81 4.98 19.77 0.12
N SER A 82 6.25 19.65 0.55
CA SER A 82 6.82 20.47 1.63
C SER A 82 7.09 21.92 1.25
N THR A 83 7.38 22.18 -0.03
CA THR A 83 7.77 23.52 -0.50
C THR A 83 6.67 24.25 -1.25
N VAL A 84 5.64 23.55 -1.75
CA VAL A 84 4.72 24.05 -2.78
C VAL A 84 3.26 24.08 -2.30
N LEU A 85 2.87 23.31 -1.28
CA LEU A 85 1.51 23.41 -0.75
C LEU A 85 1.36 24.72 0.05
N LEU A 86 0.62 25.67 -0.51
CA LEU A 86 0.41 27.00 0.08
C LEU A 86 -0.98 27.16 0.70
N ASP A 87 -1.97 26.39 0.23
CA ASP A 87 -3.37 26.49 0.64
C ASP A 87 -3.80 25.30 1.51
N ILE A 88 -4.56 25.59 2.55
CA ILE A 88 -5.13 24.58 3.45
C ILE A 88 -6.07 23.62 2.72
N GLN A 89 -6.78 24.09 1.69
CA GLN A 89 -7.68 23.24 0.91
C GLN A 89 -6.91 22.15 0.15
N ASP A 90 -5.78 22.52 -0.47
CA ASP A 90 -4.92 21.57 -1.16
C ASP A 90 -4.25 20.61 -0.17
N ILE A 91 -3.85 21.08 1.02
CA ILE A 91 -3.32 20.20 2.07
C ILE A 91 -4.37 19.19 2.52
N HIS A 92 -5.65 19.57 2.63
CA HIS A 92 -6.74 18.62 2.93
C HIS A 92 -6.90 17.56 1.84
N ILE A 93 -6.85 17.94 0.56
CA ILE A 93 -6.91 16.98 -0.56
C ILE A 93 -5.68 16.06 -0.53
N ALA A 94 -4.50 16.63 -0.34
CA ALA A 94 -3.24 15.89 -0.22
C ALA A 94 -3.25 14.94 0.97
N CYS A 95 -3.89 15.31 2.09
CA CYS A 95 -4.04 14.45 3.27
C CYS A 95 -4.80 13.15 2.96
N ILE A 96 -5.70 13.14 1.98
CA ILE A 96 -6.50 11.95 1.65
C ILE A 96 -5.79 11.11 0.58
N HIS A 97 -5.19 11.77 -0.42
CA HIS A 97 -4.71 11.12 -1.64
C HIS A 97 -3.19 10.95 -1.71
N GLN A 98 -2.42 11.68 -0.92
CA GLN A 98 -0.95 11.68 -0.94
C GLN A 98 -0.37 11.27 0.42
N THR A 99 0.94 11.05 0.47
CA THR A 99 1.68 10.92 1.73
C THR A 99 2.27 12.26 2.08
N LEU A 100 1.69 12.92 3.08
CA LEU A 100 2.15 14.22 3.52
C LEU A 100 3.52 14.12 4.23
N PRO A 101 4.45 15.04 3.93
CA PRO A 101 5.65 15.21 4.73
C PRO A 101 5.33 15.57 6.18
N GLU A 102 6.12 15.07 7.13
CA GLU A 102 5.87 15.29 8.57
C GLU A 102 5.97 16.78 8.96
N ASP A 103 6.88 17.52 8.36
CA ASP A 103 7.04 18.97 8.53
C ASP A 103 5.76 19.74 8.14
N VAL A 104 5.10 19.35 7.05
CA VAL A 104 3.81 19.93 6.63
C VAL A 104 2.72 19.62 7.64
N ILE A 105 2.64 18.37 8.12
CA ILE A 105 1.66 17.97 9.14
C ILE A 105 1.87 18.80 10.41
N ARG A 106 3.11 18.97 10.86
CA ARG A 106 3.43 19.74 12.08
C ARG A 106 3.11 21.22 11.91
N LEU A 107 3.44 21.81 10.77
CA LEU A 107 3.19 23.23 10.48
C LEU A 107 1.70 23.55 10.49
N HIS A 108 0.87 22.66 9.95
CA HIS A 108 -0.57 22.89 9.78
C HIS A 108 -1.45 22.11 10.77
N LEU A 109 -0.86 21.49 11.80
CA LEU A 109 -1.55 20.56 12.69
C LEU A 109 -2.86 21.13 13.27
N HIS A 110 -2.83 22.38 13.72
CA HIS A 110 -3.99 23.05 14.32
C HIS A 110 -5.17 23.28 13.36
N ASN A 111 -4.89 23.39 12.06
CA ASN A 111 -5.88 23.76 11.04
C ASN A 111 -6.40 22.55 10.25
N LEU A 112 -5.70 21.42 10.32
CA LEU A 112 -6.05 20.21 9.59
C LEU A 112 -7.17 19.42 10.28
N ASP A 113 -7.97 18.74 9.47
CA ASP A 113 -8.88 17.74 10.00
C ASP A 113 -8.11 16.52 10.54
N HIS A 114 -7.98 16.47 11.86
CA HIS A 114 -7.36 15.38 12.60
C HIS A 114 -8.01 14.01 12.31
N SER A 115 -9.31 13.97 12.02
CA SER A 115 -10.00 12.72 11.68
C SER A 115 -9.49 12.19 10.34
N ALA A 116 -9.30 13.07 9.36
CA ALA A 116 -8.67 12.73 8.08
C ALA A 116 -7.19 12.31 8.26
N LEU A 117 -6.42 13.01 9.11
CA LEU A 117 -5.03 12.64 9.42
C LEU A 117 -4.94 11.22 9.99
N LEU A 118 -5.79 10.88 10.96
CA LEU A 118 -5.84 9.54 11.55
C LEU A 118 -6.26 8.46 10.54
N CYS A 119 -7.13 8.78 9.58
CA CYS A 119 -7.61 7.80 8.61
C CYS A 119 -6.59 7.51 7.49
N HIS A 120 -5.86 8.54 7.04
CA HIS A 120 -5.13 8.50 5.78
C HIS A 120 -3.61 8.63 5.93
N GLN A 121 -3.12 9.23 7.00
CA GLN A 121 -1.69 9.46 7.22
C GLN A 121 -1.11 8.51 8.27
N GLN A 122 0.21 8.33 8.25
CA GLN A 122 0.94 7.63 9.30
C GLN A 122 1.58 8.66 10.20
N LEU A 123 1.07 8.74 11.43
CA LEU A 123 1.45 9.79 12.37
C LEU A 123 2.50 9.26 13.37
N PRO A 124 3.52 10.06 13.69
CA PRO A 124 4.38 9.87 14.86
C PRO A 124 3.56 9.81 16.16
N LEU A 125 4.09 9.08 17.15
CA LEU A 125 3.40 8.88 18.43
C LEU A 125 3.15 10.21 19.18
N ASP A 126 4.09 11.16 19.13
CA ASP A 126 3.95 12.47 19.78
C ASP A 126 2.81 13.29 19.16
N ILE A 127 2.64 13.24 17.83
CA ILE A 127 1.51 13.90 17.14
C ILE A 127 0.19 13.23 17.56
N VAL A 128 0.15 11.90 17.62
CA VAL A 128 -1.03 11.17 18.09
C VAL A 128 -1.40 11.53 19.52
N GLU A 129 -0.43 11.56 20.43
CA GLU A 129 -0.67 11.96 21.82
C GLU A 129 -1.14 13.42 21.93
N TRP A 130 -0.57 14.31 21.11
CA TRP A 130 -1.02 15.68 21.02
C TRP A 130 -2.49 15.77 20.58
N ILE A 131 -2.90 15.01 19.56
CA ILE A 131 -4.30 14.97 19.09
C ILE A 131 -5.24 14.50 20.20
N ILE A 132 -4.88 13.41 20.89
CA ILE A 132 -5.69 12.84 21.98
C ILE A 132 -5.86 13.85 23.13
N ASN A 133 -4.81 14.59 23.47
CA ASN A 133 -4.83 15.52 24.61
C ASN A 133 -5.53 16.85 24.29
N ASN A 134 -5.50 17.31 23.04
CA ASN A 134 -6.02 18.63 22.65
C ASN A 134 -7.41 18.57 21.99
N LYS A 135 -7.88 17.40 21.54
CA LYS A 135 -9.18 17.24 20.86
C LYS A 135 -10.04 16.21 21.57
N MET A 136 -11.34 16.49 21.68
CA MET A 136 -12.32 15.46 22.02
C MET A 136 -12.49 14.50 20.82
N MET A 137 -11.90 13.32 20.93
CA MET A 137 -12.04 12.26 19.93
C MET A 137 -13.40 11.58 20.03
N ASN A 138 -14.06 11.42 18.89
CA ASN A 138 -15.26 10.59 18.79
C ASN A 138 -14.88 9.10 18.59
N ASN A 139 -15.87 8.21 18.62
CA ASN A 139 -15.62 6.78 18.44
C ASN A 139 -15.00 6.44 17.07
N SER A 140 -15.32 7.19 16.02
CA SER A 140 -14.74 7.00 14.69
C SER A 140 -13.26 7.37 14.66
N ASP A 141 -12.87 8.43 15.37
CA ASP A 141 -11.47 8.85 15.51
C ASP A 141 -10.65 7.78 16.25
N TRP A 142 -11.18 7.22 17.34
CA TRP A 142 -10.55 6.11 18.05
C TRP A 142 -10.43 4.86 17.19
N ASN A 143 -11.48 4.53 16.43
CA ASN A 143 -11.45 3.42 15.49
C ASN A 143 -10.39 3.64 14.40
N ALA A 144 -10.29 4.86 13.86
CA ALA A 144 -9.29 5.22 12.86
C ALA A 144 -7.88 5.04 13.45
N LEU A 145 -7.61 5.64 14.61
CA LEU A 145 -6.35 5.51 15.33
C LEU A 145 -5.89 4.05 15.44
N PHE A 146 -6.72 3.19 16.02
CA PHE A 146 -6.33 1.80 16.27
C PHE A 146 -6.26 0.94 15.01
N ARG A 147 -6.98 1.30 13.94
CA ARG A 147 -7.04 0.53 12.70
C ARG A 147 -5.90 0.84 11.72
N THR A 148 -5.43 2.08 11.68
CA THR A 148 -4.56 2.54 10.58
C THR A 148 -3.14 2.85 11.02
N GLN A 149 -2.91 3.19 12.29
CA GLN A 149 -1.64 3.75 12.74
C GLN A 149 -0.62 2.67 13.10
N LYS A 150 0.63 2.88 12.68
CA LYS A 150 1.80 2.06 13.07
C LYS A 150 2.24 2.27 14.51
N CYS A 151 1.98 3.44 15.09
CA CYS A 151 2.44 3.79 16.44
C CYS A 151 1.67 3.07 17.56
N VAL A 152 0.67 2.26 17.23
CA VAL A 152 -0.14 1.52 18.19
C VAL A 152 0.73 0.47 18.88
N ASN A 153 0.90 0.60 20.19
CA ASN A 153 1.67 -0.29 21.03
C ASN A 153 0.90 -0.65 22.32
N VAL A 154 1.48 -1.53 23.13
CA VAL A 154 0.86 -2.00 24.38
C VAL A 154 0.55 -0.84 25.34
N ALA A 155 1.49 0.08 25.53
CA ALA A 155 1.32 1.21 26.46
C ALA A 155 0.15 2.13 26.04
N LEU A 156 0.02 2.42 24.74
CA LEU A 156 -1.07 3.23 24.20
C LEU A 156 -2.42 2.54 24.41
N ILE A 157 -2.52 1.24 24.11
CA ILE A 157 -3.75 0.45 24.29
C ILE A 157 -4.14 0.39 25.78
N GLN A 158 -3.18 0.19 26.68
CA GLN A 158 -3.44 0.15 28.12
C GLN A 158 -3.92 1.51 28.64
N LYS A 159 -3.25 2.60 28.25
CA LYS A 159 -3.59 3.97 28.66
C LYS A 159 -5.00 4.36 28.26
N TYR A 160 -5.44 3.94 27.07
CA TYR A 160 -6.75 4.31 26.51
C TYR A 160 -7.72 3.13 26.38
N ARG A 161 -7.58 2.11 27.23
CA ARG A 161 -8.31 0.83 27.15
C ARG A 161 -9.83 0.98 27.03
N HIS A 162 -10.41 1.98 27.70
CA HIS A 162 -11.86 2.23 27.69
C HIS A 162 -12.41 2.69 26.33
N PHE A 163 -11.55 3.20 25.43
CA PHE A 163 -11.92 3.63 24.08
C PHE A 163 -11.55 2.61 23.00
N VAL A 164 -10.91 1.49 23.39
CA VAL A 164 -10.43 0.49 22.45
C VAL A 164 -11.59 -0.33 21.88
N ASN A 165 -11.74 -0.25 20.56
CA ASN A 165 -12.53 -1.20 19.79
C ASN A 165 -11.61 -2.30 19.25
N TRP A 166 -11.76 -3.52 19.76
CA TRP A 166 -10.93 -4.66 19.36
C TRP A 166 -11.08 -5.02 17.89
N ARG A 167 -12.23 -4.74 17.26
CA ARG A 167 -12.40 -4.92 15.81
C ARG A 167 -11.46 -4.01 15.02
N SER A 168 -11.28 -2.78 15.48
CA SER A 168 -10.39 -1.79 14.86
C SER A 168 -8.92 -2.19 15.06
N VAL A 169 -8.55 -2.59 16.27
CA VAL A 169 -7.21 -3.11 16.59
C VAL A 169 -6.89 -4.33 15.72
N SER A 170 -7.76 -5.33 15.65
CA SER A 170 -7.54 -6.56 14.88
C SER A 170 -7.48 -6.35 13.37
N CYS A 171 -8.12 -5.30 12.85
CA CYS A 171 -8.00 -4.90 11.44
C CYS A 171 -6.64 -4.28 11.10
N ASN A 172 -5.85 -3.86 12.09
CA ASN A 172 -4.64 -3.11 11.85
C ASN A 172 -3.53 -4.02 11.30
N LYS A 173 -3.12 -3.74 10.06
CA LYS A 173 -2.04 -4.47 9.38
C LYS A 173 -0.65 -4.22 9.96
N TYR A 174 -0.52 -3.27 10.87
CA TYR A 174 0.72 -2.89 11.55
C TYR A 174 0.76 -3.36 13.00
N LEU A 175 -0.13 -4.26 13.42
CA LEU A 175 -0.05 -4.87 14.75
C LEU A 175 1.33 -5.49 14.98
N CYS A 176 2.01 -5.03 16.03
CA CYS A 176 3.28 -5.62 16.44
C CYS A 176 3.06 -6.89 17.28
N GLY A 177 4.10 -7.73 17.35
CA GLY A 177 4.07 -8.98 18.11
C GLY A 177 3.69 -8.76 19.58
N ASP A 178 4.24 -7.73 20.23
CA ASP A 178 3.99 -7.45 21.65
C ASP A 178 2.50 -7.21 21.95
N VAL A 179 1.80 -6.48 21.06
CA VAL A 179 0.35 -6.25 21.19
C VAL A 179 -0.42 -7.55 21.02
N ILE A 180 0.00 -8.41 20.09
CA ILE A 180 -0.64 -9.71 19.88
C ILE A 180 -0.44 -10.59 21.11
N THR A 181 0.78 -10.70 21.64
CA THR A 181 1.08 -11.54 22.81
C THR A 181 0.38 -11.06 24.08
N GLU A 182 0.22 -9.76 24.28
CA GLU A 182 -0.44 -9.22 25.48
C GLU A 182 -1.97 -9.34 25.41
N PHE A 183 -2.55 -9.19 24.22
CA PHE A 183 -4.00 -9.05 24.04
C PHE A 183 -4.64 -10.14 23.18
N TYR A 184 -3.99 -11.29 23.01
CA TYR A 184 -4.43 -12.39 22.14
C TYR A 184 -5.89 -12.85 22.41
N HIS A 185 -6.34 -12.81 23.66
CA HIS A 185 -7.71 -13.15 24.05
C HIS A 185 -8.76 -12.11 23.64
N ASN A 186 -8.37 -10.87 23.42
CA ASN A 186 -9.26 -9.79 23.01
C ASN A 186 -9.33 -9.60 21.49
N LEU A 187 -8.33 -10.11 20.77
CA LEU A 187 -8.24 -9.95 19.32
C LEU A 187 -9.25 -10.84 18.58
N ILE A 188 -9.75 -10.32 17.46
CA ILE A 188 -10.62 -11.02 16.54
C ILE A 188 -9.73 -11.70 15.48
N TRP A 189 -9.43 -12.98 15.70
CA TRP A 189 -8.50 -13.77 14.87
C TRP A 189 -8.80 -13.83 13.38
N PRO A 190 -10.07 -13.92 12.93
CA PRO A 190 -10.40 -13.82 11.50
C PRO A 190 -9.93 -12.53 10.82
N GLU A 191 -9.62 -11.50 11.60
CA GLU A 191 -9.26 -10.18 11.09
C GLU A 191 -7.76 -9.96 11.16
N VAL A 192 -7.13 -10.46 12.23
CA VAL A 192 -5.68 -10.52 12.36
C VAL A 192 -5.07 -11.40 11.25
N THR A 193 -5.65 -12.59 11.02
CA THR A 193 -5.15 -13.56 10.04
C THR A 193 -5.25 -13.10 8.58
N LYS A 194 -6.15 -12.16 8.25
CA LYS A 194 -6.24 -11.55 6.90
C LYS A 194 -4.98 -10.78 6.51
N ASN A 195 -4.25 -10.27 7.50
CA ASN A 195 -3.04 -9.49 7.26
C ASN A 195 -1.78 -10.36 7.12
N GLY A 196 -1.91 -11.69 7.25
CA GLY A 196 -0.79 -12.63 7.34
C GLY A 196 -0.16 -12.59 8.73
N VAL A 197 0.01 -13.75 9.35
CA VAL A 197 0.52 -13.87 10.72
C VAL A 197 1.73 -14.79 10.72
N ASN A 198 2.74 -14.43 11.50
CA ASN A 198 3.94 -15.26 11.65
C ASN A 198 3.56 -16.61 12.29
N GLN A 199 4.14 -17.70 11.78
CA GLN A 199 3.93 -19.04 12.31
C GLN A 199 4.14 -19.14 13.83
N HIS A 200 5.15 -18.47 14.39
CA HIS A 200 5.42 -18.51 15.84
C HIS A 200 4.24 -17.98 16.67
N VAL A 201 3.55 -16.95 16.17
CA VAL A 201 2.33 -16.45 16.81
C VAL A 201 1.20 -17.44 16.62
N LEU A 202 1.00 -17.96 15.39
CA LEU A 202 -0.04 -18.95 15.10
C LEU A 202 0.05 -20.15 16.03
N GLU A 203 1.25 -20.66 16.30
CA GLU A 203 1.50 -21.80 17.20
C GLU A 203 1.03 -21.56 18.64
N GLN A 204 1.02 -20.31 19.11
CA GLN A 204 0.56 -19.97 20.45
C GLN A 204 -0.96 -19.83 20.55
N VAL A 205 -1.65 -19.66 19.42
CA VAL A 205 -3.07 -19.26 19.39
C VAL A 205 -3.96 -20.25 18.64
N ILE A 206 -3.45 -21.45 18.34
CA ILE A 206 -4.13 -22.51 17.57
C ILE A 206 -5.54 -22.75 18.11
N ASP A 207 -5.69 -22.83 19.43
CA ASP A 207 -6.95 -23.12 20.11
C ASP A 207 -7.98 -21.99 19.99
N LEU A 208 -7.56 -20.81 19.52
CA LEU A 208 -8.40 -19.63 19.29
C LEU A 208 -8.76 -19.45 17.81
N LEU A 209 -8.17 -20.23 16.90
CA LEU A 209 -8.40 -20.10 15.47
C LEU A 209 -9.67 -20.82 15.05
N ASP A 210 -10.59 -20.06 14.47
CA ASP A 210 -11.81 -20.58 13.86
C ASP A 210 -11.59 -20.98 12.38
N PRO A 211 -12.56 -21.61 11.70
CA PRO A 211 -12.40 -22.02 10.30
C PRO A 211 -12.09 -20.87 9.33
N ILE A 212 -12.58 -19.65 9.63
CA ILE A 212 -12.28 -18.46 8.82
C ILE A 212 -10.80 -18.10 8.98
N SER A 213 -10.29 -18.16 10.21
CA SER A 213 -8.88 -17.93 10.54
C SER A 213 -7.99 -18.94 9.83
N TRP A 214 -8.34 -20.22 9.83
CA TRP A 214 -7.60 -21.26 9.10
C TRP A 214 -7.59 -21.06 7.59
N THR A 215 -8.73 -20.61 7.03
CA THR A 215 -8.81 -20.22 5.61
C THR A 215 -7.83 -19.08 5.34
N ASN A 216 -7.87 -18.00 6.13
CA ASN A 216 -6.95 -16.87 5.98
C ASN A 216 -5.48 -17.28 6.14
N VAL A 217 -5.16 -18.13 7.13
CA VAL A 217 -3.82 -18.66 7.34
C VAL A 217 -3.30 -19.34 6.08
N SER A 218 -4.15 -20.15 5.44
CA SER A 218 -3.81 -20.84 4.19
C SER A 218 -3.50 -19.87 3.04
N TRP A 219 -4.24 -18.76 2.95
CA TRP A 219 -4.10 -17.76 1.89
C TRP A 219 -2.94 -16.78 2.10
N PHE A 220 -2.72 -16.33 3.34
CA PHE A 220 -1.93 -15.13 3.61
C PHE A 220 -0.68 -15.37 4.45
N SER A 221 -0.50 -16.56 5.03
CA SER A 221 0.66 -16.85 5.89
C SER A 221 1.70 -17.70 5.15
N GLN A 222 2.98 -17.45 5.43
CA GLN A 222 4.06 -18.32 5.00
C GLN A 222 4.26 -19.40 6.06
N LEU A 223 4.09 -20.66 5.67
CA LEU A 223 4.06 -21.78 6.59
C LEU A 223 5.27 -22.68 6.37
N SER A 224 5.85 -23.19 7.45
CA SER A 224 6.86 -24.23 7.37
C SER A 224 6.24 -25.57 6.97
N HIS A 225 7.08 -26.45 6.44
CA HIS A 225 6.71 -27.83 6.12
C HIS A 225 6.14 -28.58 7.33
N GLU A 226 6.75 -28.41 8.51
CA GLU A 226 6.30 -29.04 9.75
C GLU A 226 4.91 -28.57 10.16
N PHE A 227 4.62 -27.27 10.02
CA PHE A 227 3.31 -26.71 10.31
C PHE A 227 2.24 -27.24 9.35
N ILE A 228 2.54 -27.25 8.04
CA ILE A 228 1.64 -27.82 7.03
C ILE A 228 1.34 -29.28 7.35
N HIS A 229 2.37 -30.07 7.65
CA HIS A 229 2.20 -31.48 8.00
C HIS A 229 1.30 -31.66 9.22
N LYS A 230 1.53 -30.88 10.28
CA LYS A 230 0.80 -31.01 11.55
C LYS A 230 -0.66 -30.59 11.45
N TYR A 231 -0.96 -29.55 10.67
CA TYR A 231 -2.31 -28.95 10.61
C TYR A 231 -2.98 -29.10 9.24
N LEU A 232 -2.53 -30.05 8.42
CA LEU A 232 -3.03 -30.24 7.05
C LEU A 232 -4.56 -30.34 6.97
N ALA A 233 -5.19 -31.02 7.94
CA ALA A 233 -6.64 -31.23 7.98
C ALA A 233 -7.44 -29.93 8.23
N LEU A 234 -6.82 -28.89 8.77
CA LEU A 234 -7.44 -27.59 9.03
C LEU A 234 -7.17 -26.58 7.91
N LEU A 235 -6.12 -26.79 7.14
CA LEU A 235 -5.71 -25.90 6.06
C LEU A 235 -6.52 -26.16 4.79
N ASP A 236 -6.69 -25.11 3.98
CA ASP A 236 -7.22 -25.25 2.63
C ASP A 236 -6.15 -25.85 1.72
N ILE A 237 -6.26 -27.16 1.48
CA ILE A 237 -5.31 -27.94 0.67
C ILE A 237 -5.14 -27.36 -0.73
N ARG A 238 -6.21 -26.85 -1.37
CA ARG A 238 -6.12 -26.26 -2.73
C ARG A 238 -5.21 -25.05 -2.72
N VAL A 239 -5.37 -24.20 -1.71
CA VAL A 239 -4.59 -22.98 -1.57
C VAL A 239 -3.14 -23.32 -1.24
N ILE A 240 -2.91 -24.21 -0.27
CA ILE A 240 -1.57 -24.65 0.13
C ILE A 240 -0.79 -25.22 -1.07
N LEU A 241 -1.40 -26.11 -1.85
CA LEU A 241 -0.78 -26.69 -3.05
C LEU A 241 -0.58 -25.68 -4.19
N HIS A 242 -1.28 -24.55 -4.19
CA HIS A 242 -1.12 -23.50 -5.19
C HIS A 242 -0.02 -22.50 -4.78
N THR A 243 0.05 -22.12 -3.50
CA THR A 243 0.81 -20.97 -3.02
C THR A 243 2.10 -21.33 -2.30
N GLN A 244 2.16 -22.48 -1.62
CA GLN A 244 3.32 -22.88 -0.81
C GLN A 244 4.21 -23.87 -1.57
N ASP A 245 5.47 -24.00 -1.18
CA ASP A 245 6.31 -25.12 -1.60
C ASP A 245 6.07 -26.28 -0.62
N VAL A 246 5.36 -27.32 -1.08
CA VAL A 246 4.95 -28.43 -0.22
C VAL A 246 5.91 -29.61 -0.39
N PRO A 247 6.36 -30.25 0.71
CA PRO A 247 7.16 -31.48 0.64
C PRO A 247 6.48 -32.58 -0.16
N GLU A 248 7.28 -33.31 -0.95
CA GLU A 248 6.76 -34.32 -1.87
C GLU A 248 6.12 -35.52 -1.13
N ASP A 249 6.56 -35.85 0.08
CA ASP A 249 5.94 -36.86 0.94
C ASP A 249 4.52 -36.48 1.37
N ILE A 250 4.29 -35.20 1.70
CA ILE A 250 2.95 -34.67 1.98
C ILE A 250 2.10 -34.69 0.71
N ILE A 251 2.66 -34.24 -0.42
CA ILE A 251 1.98 -34.28 -1.72
C ILE A 251 1.56 -35.71 -2.08
N ASP A 252 2.45 -36.69 -1.88
CA ASP A 252 2.19 -38.10 -2.16
C ASP A 252 1.02 -38.62 -1.33
N SER A 253 0.98 -38.29 -0.03
CA SER A 253 -0.13 -38.63 0.86
C SER A 253 -1.46 -38.00 0.41
N ILE A 254 -1.43 -36.72 0.03
CA ILE A 254 -2.63 -36.00 -0.45
C ILE A 254 -3.15 -36.64 -1.74
N VAL A 255 -2.29 -36.84 -2.74
CA VAL A 255 -2.71 -37.40 -4.04
C VAL A 255 -3.19 -38.85 -3.89
N HIS A 256 -2.59 -39.63 -2.99
CA HIS A 256 -3.03 -40.99 -2.73
C HIS A 256 -4.43 -41.04 -2.12
N THR A 257 -4.75 -40.12 -1.22
CA THR A 257 -6.05 -40.07 -0.52
C THR A 257 -7.12 -39.29 -1.31
N GLN A 258 -6.71 -38.27 -2.06
CA GLN A 258 -7.55 -37.33 -2.80
C GLN A 258 -6.96 -37.09 -4.20
N PRO A 259 -7.15 -38.05 -5.14
CA PRO A 259 -6.54 -38.01 -6.47
C PRO A 259 -6.92 -36.79 -7.31
N GLU A 260 -8.03 -36.11 -6.99
CA GLU A 260 -8.47 -34.88 -7.66
C GLU A 260 -7.45 -33.74 -7.58
N TYR A 261 -6.54 -33.77 -6.59
CA TYR A 261 -5.49 -32.76 -6.45
C TYR A 261 -4.31 -32.93 -7.40
N ILE A 262 -4.19 -34.07 -8.10
CA ILE A 262 -3.08 -34.34 -9.03
C ILE A 262 -2.89 -33.23 -10.07
N LEU A 263 -3.98 -32.59 -10.53
CA LEU A 263 -3.96 -31.52 -11.53
C LEU A 263 -3.40 -30.20 -10.98
N ILE A 264 -3.66 -29.90 -9.70
CA ILE A 264 -3.13 -28.71 -9.03
C ILE A 264 -1.65 -28.93 -8.73
N VAL A 265 -1.33 -30.11 -8.18
CA VAL A 265 0.04 -30.54 -7.90
C VAL A 265 0.92 -30.45 -9.16
N SER A 266 0.46 -31.02 -10.29
CA SER A 266 1.22 -31.03 -11.54
C SER A 266 1.51 -29.64 -12.11
N LYS A 267 0.64 -28.66 -11.82
CA LYS A 267 0.74 -27.30 -12.34
C LYS A 267 1.63 -26.40 -11.50
N TYR A 268 1.65 -26.56 -10.18
CA TYR A 268 2.23 -25.58 -9.26
C TYR A 268 3.39 -26.09 -8.39
N GLN A 269 3.50 -27.40 -8.17
CA GLN A 269 4.50 -27.97 -7.27
C GLN A 269 5.76 -28.43 -8.01
N LYS A 270 6.89 -28.47 -7.28
CA LYS A 270 8.11 -29.10 -7.76
C LYS A 270 7.97 -30.61 -7.57
N LEU A 271 8.11 -31.39 -8.64
CA LEU A 271 7.93 -32.84 -8.62
C LEU A 271 9.21 -33.54 -9.08
N SER A 272 9.63 -34.54 -8.32
CA SER A 272 10.77 -35.39 -8.64
C SER A 272 10.45 -36.38 -9.77
N ARG A 273 11.50 -36.98 -10.34
CA ARG A 273 11.38 -38.07 -11.32
C ARG A 273 10.62 -39.27 -10.75
N THR A 274 10.82 -39.59 -9.47
CA THR A 274 10.18 -40.72 -8.80
C THR A 274 8.67 -40.51 -8.70
N PHE A 275 8.22 -39.30 -8.32
CA PHE A 275 6.81 -38.95 -8.29
C PHE A 275 6.17 -39.01 -9.68
N LEU A 276 6.81 -38.38 -10.66
CA LEU A 276 6.31 -38.34 -12.05
C LEU A 276 6.17 -39.74 -12.65
N THR A 277 7.08 -40.66 -12.33
CA THR A 277 7.01 -42.05 -12.77
C THR A 277 5.89 -42.81 -12.06
N LYS A 278 5.75 -42.62 -10.74
CA LYS A 278 4.69 -43.24 -9.92
C LYS A 278 3.28 -42.88 -10.39
N TYR A 279 3.05 -41.60 -10.71
CA TYR A 279 1.71 -41.10 -11.11
C TYR A 279 1.58 -40.84 -12.62
N LYS A 280 2.46 -41.41 -13.46
CA LYS A 280 2.54 -41.13 -14.90
C LYS A 280 1.19 -41.19 -15.62
N GLN A 281 0.34 -42.16 -15.28
CA GLN A 281 -0.97 -42.37 -15.93
C GLN A 281 -2.02 -41.31 -15.56
N GLN A 282 -1.88 -40.65 -14.41
CA GLN A 282 -2.83 -39.65 -13.91
C GLN A 282 -2.40 -38.22 -14.28
N LEU A 283 -1.12 -38.04 -14.64
CA LEU A 283 -0.55 -36.75 -14.93
C LEU A 283 -0.86 -36.27 -16.35
N ASN A 284 -1.30 -35.02 -16.46
CA ASN A 284 -1.54 -34.38 -17.75
C ASN A 284 -0.28 -33.67 -18.24
N LEU A 285 0.33 -34.16 -19.32
CA LEU A 285 1.57 -33.61 -19.90
C LEU A 285 1.47 -32.11 -20.22
N LYS A 286 0.31 -31.61 -20.67
CA LYS A 286 0.10 -30.18 -20.96
C LYS A 286 0.29 -29.32 -19.71
N THR A 287 -0.19 -29.79 -18.55
CA THR A 287 -0.02 -29.07 -17.28
C THR A 287 1.43 -29.11 -16.80
N LEU A 288 2.11 -30.25 -16.95
CA LEU A 288 3.52 -30.40 -16.59
C LEU A 288 4.44 -29.49 -17.42
N ILE A 289 4.19 -29.36 -18.73
CA ILE A 289 4.96 -28.47 -19.61
C ILE A 289 4.82 -27.00 -19.19
N SER A 290 3.65 -26.61 -18.68
CA SER A 290 3.40 -25.25 -18.19
C SER A 290 4.06 -24.95 -16.84
N ASN A 291 4.42 -25.99 -16.08
CA ASN A 291 5.00 -25.87 -14.76
C ASN A 291 6.51 -25.56 -14.86
N LYS A 292 6.89 -24.34 -14.50
CA LYS A 292 8.29 -23.87 -14.56
C LYS A 292 9.20 -24.52 -13.51
N LYS A 293 8.64 -25.19 -12.49
CA LYS A 293 9.41 -25.87 -11.44
C LYS A 293 9.89 -27.26 -11.86
N ILE A 294 9.45 -27.77 -13.02
CA ILE A 294 9.84 -29.08 -13.55
C ILE A 294 10.69 -28.89 -14.81
N SER A 295 11.82 -29.59 -14.89
CA SER A 295 12.72 -29.45 -16.04
C SER A 295 12.17 -30.19 -17.27
N LYS A 296 12.29 -29.58 -18.46
CA LYS A 296 11.88 -30.21 -19.73
C LYS A 296 12.61 -31.53 -19.99
N ARG A 297 13.88 -31.63 -19.58
CA ARG A 297 14.68 -32.86 -19.67
C ARG A 297 14.06 -34.00 -18.86
N THR A 298 13.62 -33.70 -17.64
CA THR A 298 12.93 -34.69 -16.79
C THR A 298 11.65 -35.19 -17.46
N LEU A 299 10.89 -34.30 -18.11
CA LEU A 299 9.67 -34.70 -18.82
C LEU A 299 9.97 -35.59 -20.03
N SER A 300 10.96 -35.26 -20.86
CA SER A 300 11.32 -36.07 -22.04
C SER A 300 11.87 -37.46 -21.70
N GLU A 301 12.44 -37.63 -20.51
CA GLU A 301 12.94 -38.94 -20.05
C GLU A 301 11.82 -39.85 -19.53
N ILE A 302 10.62 -39.31 -19.27
CA ILE A 302 9.49 -40.03 -18.65
C ILE A 302 8.32 -40.21 -19.62
N PHE A 303 7.94 -39.16 -20.37
CA PHE A 303 6.80 -39.13 -21.29
C PHE A 303 7.27 -39.16 -22.74
#